data_AF-A0A840PR56-F1
#
_entry.id   AF-A0A840PR56-F1
#
_cell.length_a   1.000
_cell.length_b   1.000
_cell.length_c   1.000
_cell.angle_alpha   90.00
_cell.angle_beta   90.00
_cell.angle_gamma   90.00
#
_symmetry.space_group_name_H-M   'P 1'
#
loop_
_entity.id
_entity.type
_entity.pdbx_description
1 polymer ?
#
loop_
_entity_poly.entity_id
_entity_poly.type
_entity_poly.pdbx_seq_one_letter_code
_entity_poly.pdbx_strand_id
1 'polypeptide(L)'
;MFQMLDLARETHSLSAHEVGVRRIYLVAEMIERLGVVAADRELDIDTVAREGLSLIIWPRERVEWETADWQNRSIETMLTLRRARSVVTALSYLLPNIRDAELRGIMVDWMRLLPSLP
;
A
#
# COMPACT_ATOMS: atom_id res chain seq x y z
N MET A 1 8.56 -14.68 8.95
CA MET A 1 8.80 -13.22 8.85
C MET A 1 7.55 -12.41 9.18
N PHE A 2 6.40 -12.70 8.55
CA PHE A 2 5.14 -12.04 8.92
C PHE A 2 4.70 -12.24 10.38
N GLN A 3 5.02 -13.39 10.97
CA GLN A 3 4.82 -13.65 12.41
C GLN A 3 5.48 -12.61 13.33
N MET A 4 6.64 -12.03 12.96
CA MET A 4 7.27 -10.97 13.75
C MET A 4 6.56 -9.62 13.58
N LEU A 5 6.03 -9.33 12.40
CA LEU A 5 5.21 -8.13 12.19
C LEU A 5 3.86 -8.23 12.91
N ASP A 6 3.28 -9.44 12.95
CA ASP A 6 2.04 -9.70 13.68
C ASP A 6 2.24 -9.60 15.19
N LEU A 7 3.35 -10.14 15.70
CA LEU A 7 3.74 -9.95 17.09
C LEU A 7 4.00 -8.46 17.42
N ALA A 8 4.62 -7.71 16.51
CA ALA A 8 4.83 -6.28 16.69
C ALA A 8 3.50 -5.49 16.74
N ARG A 9 2.51 -5.90 15.94
CA ARG A 9 1.13 -5.39 16.00
C ARG A 9 0.47 -5.69 17.34
N GLU A 10 0.56 -6.94 17.79
CA GLU A 10 -0.07 -7.43 19.03
C GLU A 10 0.54 -6.80 20.28
N THR A 11 1.84 -6.48 20.24
CA THR A 11 2.54 -5.75 21.31
C THR A 11 2.38 -4.23 21.22
N HIS A 12 1.58 -3.72 20.29
CA HIS A 12 1.38 -2.29 20.01
C HIS A 12 2.66 -1.52 19.68
N SER A 13 3.73 -2.21 19.28
CA SER A 13 4.98 -1.59 18.84
C SER A 13 4.91 -1.06 17.39
N LEU A 14 3.96 -1.57 16.61
CA LEU A 14 3.62 -1.06 15.28
C LEU A 14 2.10 -0.96 15.11
N SER A 15 1.64 0.05 14.39
CA SER A 15 0.25 0.16 13.94
C SER A 15 -0.06 -0.84 12.83
N ALA A 16 -1.35 -1.16 12.64
CA ALA A 16 -1.81 -2.02 11.53
C ALA A 16 -1.39 -1.47 10.17
N HIS A 17 -1.39 -0.14 10.01
CA HIS A 17 -0.92 0.54 8.82
C HIS A 17 0.57 0.27 8.54
N GLU A 18 1.43 0.42 9.56
CA GLU A 18 2.87 0.18 9.41
C GLU A 18 3.18 -1.28 9.10
N VAL A 19 2.46 -2.21 9.73
CA VAL A 19 2.59 -3.64 9.43
C VAL A 19 2.19 -3.94 8.00
N GLY A 20 1.06 -3.42 7.55
CA GLY A 20 0.60 -3.61 6.18
C GLY A 20 1.58 -3.06 5.14
N VAL A 21 2.07 -1.83 5.32
CA VAL A 21 3.08 -1.23 4.42
C VAL A 21 4.37 -2.06 4.39
N ARG A 22 4.86 -2.51 5.55
CA ARG A 22 6.07 -3.35 5.62
C ARG A 22 5.88 -4.71 4.95
N ARG A 23 4.69 -5.32 5.07
CA ARG A 23 4.37 -6.57 4.38
C ARG A 23 4.48 -6.41 2.87
N ILE A 24 3.95 -5.32 2.31
CA ILE A 24 4.03 -5.02 0.87
C ILE A 24 5.51 -4.93 0.42
N TYR A 25 6.35 -4.19 1.17
CA TYR A 25 7.78 -4.09 0.85
C TYR A 25 8.51 -5.43 0.95
N LEU A 26 8.21 -6.25 1.95
CA LEU A 26 8.81 -7.58 2.07
C LEU A 26 8.44 -8.48 0.89
N VAL A 27 7.20 -8.40 0.41
CA VAL A 27 6.75 -9.16 -0.77
C VAL A 27 7.49 -8.68 -2.02
N ALA A 28 7.64 -7.37 -2.20
CA ALA A 28 8.40 -6.80 -3.31
C ALA A 28 9.87 -7.29 -3.29
N GLU A 29 10.51 -7.27 -2.12
CA GLU A 29 11.89 -7.76 -1.96
C GLU A 29 11.99 -9.28 -2.20
N MET A 30 11.00 -10.06 -1.78
CA MET A 30 10.95 -11.50 -2.05
C MET A 30 10.80 -11.79 -3.55
N ILE A 31 10.01 -10.99 -4.28
CA ILE A 31 9.91 -11.09 -5.74
C ILE A 31 11.27 -10.84 -6.39
N GLU A 32 12.01 -9.81 -5.96
CA GLU A 32 13.34 -9.51 -6.49
C GLU A 32 14.35 -10.64 -6.22
N ARG A 33 14.28 -11.27 -5.04
CA ARG A 33 15.24 -12.31 -4.62
C ARG A 33 14.93 -13.71 -5.17
N LEU A 34 13.65 -14.10 -5.18
CA LEU A 34 13.21 -15.47 -5.49
C LEU A 34 12.61 -15.58 -6.90
N GLY A 35 12.29 -14.45 -7.52
CA GLY A 35 11.51 -14.39 -8.75
C GLY A 35 10.01 -14.44 -8.49
N VAL A 36 9.24 -13.88 -9.43
CA VAL A 36 7.79 -13.67 -9.33
C VAL A 36 7.03 -14.97 -9.05
N VAL A 37 7.37 -16.06 -9.76
CA VAL A 37 6.64 -17.34 -9.67
C VAL A 37 6.78 -17.99 -8.30
N ALA A 38 7.97 -17.91 -7.69
CA ALA A 38 8.21 -18.48 -6.37
C ALA A 38 7.52 -17.65 -5.28
N ALA A 39 7.68 -16.32 -5.32
CA ALA A 39 7.06 -15.41 -4.37
C ALA A 39 5.52 -15.48 -4.40
N ASP A 40 4.94 -15.56 -5.61
CA ASP A 40 3.49 -15.61 -5.77
C ASP A 40 2.86 -16.90 -5.22
N ARG A 41 3.53 -18.04 -5.37
CA ARG A 41 3.07 -19.30 -4.78
C ARG A 41 3.05 -19.28 -3.26
N GLU A 42 3.94 -18.52 -2.65
CA GLU A 42 4.06 -18.44 -1.19
C GLU A 42 3.15 -17.39 -0.58
N LEU A 43 2.94 -16.26 -1.26
CA LEU A 43 2.40 -15.05 -0.63
C LEU A 43 1.14 -14.49 -1.29
N ASP A 44 0.76 -14.97 -2.48
CA ASP A 44 -0.35 -14.45 -3.29
C ASP A 44 -0.33 -12.92 -3.43
N ILE A 45 0.39 -12.44 -4.45
CA ILE A 45 0.68 -11.01 -4.64
C ILE A 45 -0.61 -10.18 -4.79
N ASP A 46 -1.63 -10.76 -5.44
CA ASP A 46 -2.91 -10.09 -5.66
C ASP A 46 -3.66 -9.88 -4.33
N THR A 47 -3.61 -10.86 -3.43
CA THR A 47 -4.18 -10.75 -2.07
C THR A 47 -3.46 -9.68 -1.26
N VAL A 48 -2.12 -9.68 -1.26
CA VAL A 48 -1.32 -8.65 -0.56
C VAL A 48 -1.65 -7.25 -1.06
N ALA A 49 -1.83 -7.08 -2.38
CA ALA A 49 -2.18 -5.79 -2.95
C ALA A 49 -3.60 -5.32 -2.57
N ARG A 50 -4.58 -6.24 -2.54
CA ARG A 50 -5.95 -5.93 -2.05
C ARG A 50 -5.94 -5.53 -0.58
N GLU A 51 -5.19 -6.27 0.26
CA GLU A 51 -4.99 -5.91 1.66
C GLU A 51 -4.35 -4.53 1.79
N GLY A 52 -3.32 -4.25 0.98
CA GLY A 52 -2.67 -2.94 0.93
C GLY A 52 -3.64 -1.81 0.60
N LEU A 53 -4.46 -1.96 -0.45
CA LEU A 53 -5.47 -0.96 -0.82
C LEU A 53 -6.49 -0.72 0.31
N SER A 54 -6.85 -1.75 1.06
CA SER A 54 -7.77 -1.61 2.21
C SER A 54 -7.23 -0.74 3.35
N LEU A 55 -5.91 -0.49 3.40
CA LEU A 55 -5.29 0.41 4.37
C LEU A 55 -5.53 1.89 4.05
N ILE A 56 -6.02 2.20 2.84
CA ILE A 56 -6.40 3.55 2.45
C ILE A 56 -7.83 3.80 2.90
N ILE A 57 -7.97 4.63 3.93
CA ILE A 57 -9.25 4.82 4.65
C ILE A 57 -10.28 5.57 3.80
N TRP A 58 -9.82 6.43 2.90
CA TRP A 58 -10.69 7.27 2.08
C TRP A 58 -10.82 6.73 0.66
N PRO A 59 -12.00 6.89 0.04
CA PRO A 59 -12.16 6.61 -1.38
C PRO A 59 -11.25 7.52 -2.19
N ARG A 60 -10.86 7.04 -3.37
CA ARG A 60 -9.89 7.71 -4.24
C ARG A 60 -10.28 9.15 -4.56
N GLU A 61 -11.56 9.38 -4.87
CA GLU A 61 -12.10 10.69 -5.24
C GLU A 61 -11.96 11.70 -4.10
N ARG A 62 -12.13 11.24 -2.86
CA ARG A 62 -11.90 12.08 -1.68
C ARG A 62 -10.42 12.38 -1.50
N VAL A 63 -9.56 11.38 -1.66
CA VAL A 63 -8.10 11.58 -1.57
C VAL A 63 -7.67 12.61 -2.61
N GLU A 64 -8.13 12.51 -3.85
CA GLU A 64 -7.86 13.46 -4.92
C GLU A 64 -8.32 14.88 -4.57
N TRP A 65 -9.55 15.04 -4.09
CA TRP A 65 -10.10 16.34 -3.69
C TRP A 65 -9.33 17.00 -2.53
N GLU A 66 -8.98 16.22 -1.51
CA GLU A 66 -8.21 16.72 -0.36
C GLU A 66 -6.77 17.05 -0.75
N THR A 67 -6.20 16.31 -1.71
CA THR A 67 -4.82 16.50 -2.19
C THR A 67 -4.65 17.80 -2.96
N ALA A 68 -5.67 18.24 -3.72
CA ALA A 68 -5.61 19.44 -4.53
C ALA A 68 -5.26 20.73 -3.74
N ASP A 69 -5.57 20.76 -2.44
CA ASP A 69 -5.31 21.89 -1.56
C ASP A 69 -4.77 21.46 -0.19
N TRP A 70 -3.92 20.42 -0.16
CA TRP A 70 -3.51 19.75 1.07
C TRP A 70 -2.85 20.68 2.10
N GLN A 71 -2.19 21.75 1.64
CA GLN A 71 -1.47 22.71 2.49
C GLN A 71 -2.42 23.51 3.40
N ASN A 72 -3.68 23.67 3.00
CA ASN A 72 -4.70 24.37 3.77
C ASN A 72 -5.62 23.42 4.56
N ARG A 73 -5.33 22.12 4.55
CA ARG A 73 -6.11 21.11 5.29
C ARG A 73 -5.61 20.96 6.73
N SER A 74 -6.44 20.32 7.55
CA SER A 74 -6.06 20.00 8.92
C SER A 74 -4.84 19.07 8.96
N ILE A 75 -4.13 19.07 10.10
CA ILE A 75 -3.02 18.15 10.34
C ILE A 75 -3.47 16.69 10.20
N GLU A 76 -4.68 16.36 10.65
CA GLU A 76 -5.26 15.02 10.52
C GLU A 76 -5.45 14.62 9.05
N THR A 77 -5.97 15.51 8.21
CA THR A 77 -6.09 15.28 6.77
C THR A 77 -4.72 15.07 6.14
N MET A 78 -3.74 15.91 6.46
CA MET A 78 -2.37 15.75 5.94
C MET A 78 -1.75 14.40 6.35
N LEU A 79 -1.94 13.97 7.60
CA LEU A 79 -1.47 12.66 8.06
C LEU A 79 -2.16 11.51 7.31
N THR A 80 -3.45 11.64 7.04
CA THR A 80 -4.22 10.65 6.26
C THR A 80 -3.72 10.57 4.82
N LEU A 81 -3.46 11.71 4.18
CA LEU A 81 -2.90 11.76 2.83
C LEU A 81 -1.49 11.15 2.77
N ARG A 82 -0.63 11.43 3.76
CA ARG A 82 0.70 10.81 3.88
C ARG A 82 0.63 9.29 4.07
N ARG A 83 -0.34 8.80 4.84
CA ARG A 83 -0.61 7.35 4.96
C ARG A 83 -1.01 6.75 3.63
N ALA A 84 -1.93 7.39 2.90
CA ALA A 84 -2.30 6.96 1.56
C ALA A 84 -1.07 6.92 0.63
N ARG A 85 -0.23 7.95 0.66
CA ARG A 85 1.05 7.98 -0.09
C ARG A 85 1.97 6.83 0.26
N SER A 86 2.12 6.51 1.54
CA SER A 86 2.98 5.41 1.99
C SER A 86 2.51 4.07 1.40
N VAL A 87 1.20 3.83 1.39
CA VAL A 87 0.61 2.61 0.84
C VAL A 87 0.75 2.57 -0.68
N VAL A 88 0.36 3.64 -1.38
CA VAL A 88 0.44 3.74 -2.85
C VAL A 88 1.90 3.59 -3.31
N THR A 89 2.85 4.22 -2.63
CA THR A 89 4.29 4.03 -2.91
C THR A 89 4.69 2.57 -2.78
N ALA A 90 4.32 1.90 -1.68
CA ALA A 90 4.67 0.50 -1.48
C ALA A 90 4.03 -0.41 -2.55
N LEU A 91 2.75 -0.19 -2.86
CA LEU A 91 2.01 -0.94 -3.87
C LEU A 91 2.59 -0.77 -5.29
N SER A 92 3.25 0.37 -5.57
CA SER A 92 3.88 0.61 -6.87
C SER A 92 4.94 -0.45 -7.22
N TYR A 93 5.60 -1.02 -6.21
CA TYR A 93 6.59 -2.10 -6.40
C TYR A 93 5.95 -3.44 -6.75
N LEU A 94 4.69 -3.66 -6.34
CA LEU A 94 3.97 -4.89 -6.66
C LEU A 94 3.29 -4.82 -8.03
N LEU A 95 2.97 -3.62 -8.52
CA LEU A 95 2.17 -3.41 -9.74
C LEU A 95 2.59 -4.25 -10.95
N PRO A 96 3.90 -4.41 -11.30
CA PRO A 96 4.31 -5.21 -12.46
C PRO A 96 3.93 -6.70 -12.35
N ASN A 97 3.67 -7.18 -11.13
CA ASN A 97 3.48 -8.58 -10.78
C ASN A 97 2.01 -8.95 -10.49
N ILE A 98 1.11 -7.96 -10.48
CA ILE A 98 -0.33 -8.17 -10.27
C ILE A 98 -0.93 -8.86 -11.49
N ARG A 99 -1.62 -9.99 -11.30
CA ARG A 99 -2.19 -10.78 -12.39
C ARG A 99 -3.62 -10.39 -12.70
N ASP A 100 -4.36 -10.03 -11.66
CA ASP A 100 -5.74 -9.57 -11.78
C ASP A 100 -5.79 -8.23 -12.55
N ALA A 101 -6.44 -8.26 -13.72
CA ALA A 101 -6.52 -7.10 -14.61
C ALA A 101 -7.36 -5.96 -14.02
N GLU A 102 -8.41 -6.27 -13.26
CA GLU A 102 -9.26 -5.27 -12.61
C GLU A 102 -8.47 -4.59 -11.48
N LEU A 103 -7.82 -5.39 -10.62
CA LEU A 103 -6.96 -4.88 -9.55
C LEU A 103 -5.82 -4.04 -10.10
N ARG A 104 -5.18 -4.49 -11.18
CA ARG A 104 -4.13 -3.72 -11.87
C ARG A 104 -4.67 -2.37 -12.35
N GLY A 105 -5.88 -2.34 -12.92
CA GLY A 105 -6.56 -1.11 -13.33
C GLY A 105 -6.74 -0.13 -12.15
N ILE A 106 -7.27 -0.64 -11.03
CA ILE A 106 -7.44 0.14 -9.79
C ILE A 106 -6.09 0.69 -9.30
N MET A 107 -5.04 -0.13 -9.30
CA MET A 107 -3.72 0.29 -8.83
C MET A 107 -3.08 1.34 -9.75
N VAL A 108 -3.17 1.19 -11.07
CA VAL A 108 -2.71 2.22 -12.03
C VAL A 108 -3.40 3.55 -11.76
N ASP A 109 -4.69 3.49 -11.47
CA ASP A 109 -5.50 4.66 -11.13
C ASP A 109 -5.05 5.35 -9.85
N TRP A 110 -4.70 4.58 -8.81
CA TRP A 110 -4.05 5.11 -7.61
C TRP A 110 -2.65 5.66 -7.89
N MET A 111 -1.84 5.02 -8.75
CA MET A 111 -0.49 5.50 -9.10
C MET A 111 -0.51 6.87 -9.77
N ARG A 112 -1.56 7.20 -10.52
CA ARG A 112 -1.72 8.53 -11.14
C ARG A 112 -1.80 9.67 -10.11
N LEU A 113 -2.30 9.40 -8.90
CA LEU A 113 -2.37 10.38 -7.82
C LEU A 113 -1.05 10.53 -7.04
N LEU A 114 -0.14 9.56 -7.15
CA LEU A 114 1.09 9.51 -6.35
C LEU A 114 1.94 10.79 -6.43
N PRO A 115 2.14 11.44 -7.61
CA PRO A 115 2.91 12.68 -7.71
C PRO A 115 2.27 13.87 -6.98
N SER A 116 0.96 13.84 -6.79
CA SER A 116 0.20 14.93 -6.15
C SER A 116 0.11 14.77 -4.64
N LEU A 117 0.26 13.55 -4.12
CA LEU A 117 0.16 13.27 -2.68
C LEU A 117 1.30 13.95 -1.88
N PRO A 118 1.00 14.52 -0.70
CA PRO A 118 1.96 15.24 0.14
C PRO A 118 2.97 14.36 0.87
#